data_AF-A0A015Y5R5-F1
#
_entry.id   AF-A0A015Y5R5-F1
#
_cell.length_a   1.000
_cell.length_b   1.000
_cell.length_c   1.000
_cell.angle_alpha   90.00
_cell.angle_beta   90.00
_cell.angle_gamma   90.00
#
_symmetry.space_group_name_H-M   'P 1'
#
loop_
_entity.id
_entity.type
_entity.pdbx_description
1 polymer ?
#
loop_
_entity_poly.entity_id
_entity_poly.type
_entity_poly.pdbx_seq_one_letter_code
_entity_poly.pdbx_strand_id
1 'polypeptide(L)' 'MYGIIEKKIFAELPPHSEYSITPIGETLLPIIEKLEEWGNFFRPNMEKILGMSADKM' A
#
# COMPACT_ATOMS: atom_id res chain seq x y z
N MET A 1 -8.72 16.22 5.48
CA MET A 1 -8.40 14.94 4.81
C MET A 1 -7.80 15.30 3.46
N TYR A 2 -6.64 14.76 3.08
CA TYR A 2 -5.82 15.23 1.95
C TYR A 2 -6.41 14.96 0.54
N GLY A 3 -7.72 14.69 0.44
CA GLY A 3 -8.41 14.44 -0.82
C GLY A 3 -8.12 13.11 -1.50
N ILE A 4 -7.30 12.23 -0.91
CA ILE A 4 -6.85 10.97 -1.53
C ILE A 4 -7.89 9.86 -1.40
N ILE A 5 -8.54 9.76 -0.24
CA ILE A 5 -9.55 8.74 0.08
C ILE A 5 -10.89 9.44 0.27
N GLU A 6 -11.94 8.90 -0.33
CA GLU A 6 -13.31 9.27 -0.05
C GLU A 6 -13.94 8.25 0.92
N LYS A 7 -14.86 8.74 1.76
CA LYS A 7 -15.63 7.92 2.69
C LYS A 7 -17.10 8.07 2.38
N LYS A 8 -17.78 6.95 2.13
CA LYS A 8 -19.24 6.90 1.97
C LYS A 8 -19.86 6.22 3.18
N ILE A 9 -20.84 6.89 3.81
CA ILE A 9 -21.56 6.35 4.97
C ILE A 9 -22.90 5.82 4.48
N PHE A 10 -23.20 4.58 4.84
CA PHE A 10 -24.48 3.93 4.57
C PHE A 10 -25.23 3.77 5.88
N ALA A 11 -26.36 4.46 5.99
CA ALA A 11 -27.20 4.47 7.19
C ALA A 11 -28.25 3.33 7.19
N GLU A 12 -28.05 2.30 6.37
CA GLU A 12 -28.87 1.08 6.38
C GLU A 12 -28.58 0.21 7.62
N LEU A 13 -29.31 -0.88 7.79
CA LEU A 13 -29.07 -1.83 8.88
C LEU A 13 -28.42 -3.11 8.32
N PRO A 14 -27.21 -3.49 8.75
CA PRO A 14 -26.35 -2.80 9.72
C PRO A 14 -25.67 -1.54 9.11
N PRO A 15 -25.52 -0.46 9.90
CA PRO A 15 -24.86 0.75 9.41
C PRO A 15 -23.39 0.45 9.17
N HIS A 16 -22.87 0.93 8.04
CA HIS A 16 -21.48 0.71 7.66
C HIS A 16 -20.90 1.92 6.92
N SER A 17 -19.60 1.85 6.63
CA SER A 17 -18.91 2.85 5.83
C SER A 17 -17.99 2.16 4.85
N GLU A 18 -17.92 2.69 3.64
CA GLU A 18 -17.00 2.26 2.61
C GLU A 18 -15.97 3.35 2.35
N TYR A 19 -14.75 2.94 2.01
CA TYR A 19 -13.66 3.82 1.65
C TYR A 19 -13.18 3.46 0.25
N SER A 20 -13.03 4.47 -0.60
CA SER A 20 -12.50 4.33 -1.95
C SER A 20 -11.38 5.33 -2.19
N ILE A 21 -10.48 4.98 -3.11
CA ILE A 21 -9.51 5.92 -3.61
C ILE A 21 -10.21 6.92 -4.54
N THR A 22 -9.87 8.19 -4.42
CA THR A 22 -10.40 9.24 -5.31
C THR A 22 -9.60 9.29 -6.61
N PRO A 23 -10.12 9.94 -7.67
CA PRO A 23 -9.34 10.13 -8.90
C PRO A 23 -7.99 10.84 -8.70
N ILE A 24 -7.91 11.78 -7.76
CA ILE A 24 -6.63 12.42 -7.41
C ILE A 24 -5.72 11.45 -6.65
N GLY A 25 -6.28 10.60 -5.77
CA GLY A 25 -5.53 9.56 -5.07
C GLY A 25 -4.98 8.49 -6.01
N GLU A 26 -5.72 8.13 -7.06
CA GLU A 26 -5.27 7.16 -8.09
C GLU A 26 -4.00 7.63 -8.79
N THR A 27 -3.78 8.94 -8.91
CA THR A 27 -2.53 9.48 -9.49
C THR A 27 -1.28 9.13 -8.68
N LEU A 28 -1.43 8.70 -7.42
CA LEU A 28 -0.33 8.22 -6.58
C LEU A 28 -0.01 6.74 -6.80
N LEU A 29 -0.91 5.95 -7.39
CA LEU A 29 -0.69 4.52 -7.62
C LEU A 29 0.59 4.25 -8.41
N PRO A 30 0.89 4.95 -9.53
CA PRO A 30 2.14 4.73 -10.25
C PRO A 30 3.40 5.01 -9.41
N ILE A 31 3.32 5.94 -8.45
CA ILE A 31 4.44 6.23 -7.54
C ILE A 31 4.63 5.08 -6.54
N ILE A 32 3.53 4.58 -5.97
CA ILE A 32 3.53 3.45 -5.05
C ILE A 32 4.08 2.19 -5.73
N GLU A 33 3.65 1.93 -6.97
CA GLU A 33 4.17 0.83 -7.80
C GLU A 33 5.68 0.96 -8.03
N LYS A 34 6.19 2.17 -8.32
CA LYS A 34 7.64 2.38 -8.48
C LYS A 34 8.42 2.17 -7.19
N LEU A 35 7.85 2.52 -6.04
CA LEU A 35 8.45 2.24 -4.73
C LEU A 35 8.46 0.73 -4.44
N GLU A 36 7.40 0.01 -4.80
CA GLU A 36 7.34 -1.45 -4.68
C GLU A 36 8.36 -2.14 -5.60
N GLU A 37 8.45 -1.73 -6.87
CA GLU A 37 9.45 -2.23 -7.82
C GLU A 37 10.87 -2.07 -7.27
N TRP A 38 11.20 -0.87 -6.79
CA TRP A 38 12.49 -0.60 -6.18
C TRP A 38 12.72 -1.44 -4.93
N GLY A 39 11.73 -1.53 -4.04
CA GLY A 39 11.81 -2.32 -2.82
C GLY A 39 12.08 -3.80 -3.12
N ASN A 40 11.41 -4.36 -4.11
CA ASN A 40 11.60 -5.74 -4.55
C ASN A 40 12.98 -5.96 -5.19
N PHE A 41 13.46 -5.01 -6.00
CA PHE A 41 14.81 -5.04 -6.53
C PHE A 41 15.88 -4.97 -5.42
N PHE A 42 15.66 -4.16 -4.40
CA PHE A 42 16.63 -3.98 -3.32
C PHE A 42 16.58 -5.09 -2.26
N ARG A 43 15.43 -5.76 -2.08
CA ARG A 43 15.19 -6.78 -1.03
C ARG A 43 16.32 -7.82 -0.89
N PRO A 44 16.88 -8.41 -1.96
CA PRO A 44 17.97 -9.39 -1.81
C PRO A 44 19.26 -8.78 -1.24
N ASN A 45 19.54 -7.50 -1.52
CA ASN A 45 20.68 -6.80 -0.93
C ASN A 45 20.42 -6.49 0.54
N MET A 46 19.19 -6.10 0.87
CA MET A 46 18.76 -5.89 2.25
C MET A 46 18.90 -7.17 3.08
N GLU A 47 18.47 -8.33 2.57
CA GLU A 47 18.61 -9.62 3.26
C GLU A 47 20.08 -9.98 3.54
N LYS A 48 20.98 -9.69 2.60
CA LYS A 48 22.43 -9.86 2.79
C LYS A 48 22.98 -8.93 3.86
N ILE A 49 22.59 -7.65 3.85
CA ILE A 49 23.02 -6.64 4.84
C ILE A 49 22.56 -7.04 6.24
N LEU A 50 21.32 -7.53 6.36
CA LEU A 50 20.73 -7.95 7.63
C LEU A 50 21.17 -9.35 8.08
N GLY A 51 22.00 -10.05 7.30
CA GLY A 51 22.45 -11.40 7.62
C GLY A 51 21.32 -12.44 7.65
N MET A 52 20.23 -12.20 6.92
CA MET A 52 19.04 -13.06 6.89
C MET A 52 19.20 -14.30 5.99
N SER A 53 20.43 -14.63 5.59
CA SER A 53 20.71 -15.81 4.76
C SER A 53 20.57 -17.10 5.58
N ALA A 54 19.43 -17.78 5.39
CA ALA A 54 19.28 -19.24 5.44
C ALA A 54 19.73 -19.97 6.72
N ASP A 55 19.29 -19.51 7.90
CA ASP A 55 19.16 -20.39 9.07
C ASP A 55 17.67 -20.57 9.38
N LYS A 56 16.98 -21.25 8.45
CA LYS A 56 15.62 -21.82 8.59
C LYS A 56 15.26 -22.57 7.31
N MET A 57 15.87 -23.74 7.13
CA MET A 57 15.21 -24.87 6.47
C MET A 57 15.70 -26.17 7.11
#